data_AF-A0A0D6EAM9-F1
#
_entry.id   AF-A0A0D6EAM9-F1
#
_cell.length_a   1.000
_cell.length_b   1.000
_cell.length_c   1.000
_cell.angle_alpha   90.00
_cell.angle_beta   90.00
_cell.angle_gamma   90.00
#
_symmetry.space_group_name_H-M   'P 1'
#
loop_
_entity.id
_entity.type
_entity.pdbx_description
1 polymer ?
#
loop_
_entity_poly.entity_id
_entity_poly.type
_entity_poly.pdbx_seq_one_letter_code
_entity_poly.pdbx_strand_id
1 'polypeptide(L)'
;MSEQTTREQQAHLALVGKPTAPKIDTLERPSYAVYEGPTMVEGKQYRAGTWYHGIKHTNSDEAGQPFDLWLCAPLYVKAETINSDDGSVGRLLRFKHRGHAIEYVMPMEALAGKGEEVLKALLRQGLEVDYHQRRYVPAYIASYHGLTRILATTTKPGWHERSGAFVLPSRVLGGEDVRYQDSGKGALLFSERGTLEGWKSELAYYCQGNPVLILSVCCALAGPLLSKVGVNGGGVHLVGDSSSGKSLAQALAATVWGDPSRFAASWDMSKGGIEIEASSRNDTVLILDEIKRADPKRVQEMAYAIANGTGKGTMTREREGRPKLYWRVLALSSGERSLTEHAAISGNAAHAGAELRMVDVNAGTRTYRAFDDVHGMSGATFHRRLTTATAHHFGMIGPAFVEQILKETDPDYFYRRFAEVR
;
A
#
# COMPACT_ATOMS: atom_id res chain seq x y z
N MET A 1 3.28 -50.81 -48.65
CA MET A 1 3.74 -49.85 -49.68
C MET A 1 2.55 -48.95 -49.98
N SER A 2 2.51 -47.67 -49.67
CA SER A 2 3.50 -46.69 -49.23
C SER A 2 2.73 -45.52 -48.63
N GLU A 3 3.29 -44.94 -47.57
CA GLU A 3 2.89 -43.69 -46.94
C GLU A 3 2.92 -42.52 -47.93
N GLN A 4 2.03 -41.55 -47.75
CA GLN A 4 2.36 -40.13 -47.90
C GLN A 4 1.31 -39.27 -47.22
N THR A 5 1.59 -38.96 -45.96
CA THR A 5 0.93 -37.96 -45.12
C THR A 5 1.70 -36.64 -45.22
N THR A 6 0.95 -35.55 -45.36
CA THR A 6 1.19 -34.23 -44.75
C THR A 6 2.45 -33.44 -45.15
N ARG A 7 2.27 -32.42 -46.01
CA ARG A 7 3.12 -31.22 -46.03
C ARG A 7 2.32 -30.03 -45.47
N GLU A 8 2.38 -29.86 -44.16
CA GLU A 8 2.03 -28.59 -43.51
C GLU A 8 3.21 -27.61 -43.63
N GLN A 9 2.89 -26.40 -44.07
CA GLN A 9 3.81 -25.27 -44.15
C GLN A 9 4.30 -24.88 -42.75
N GLN A 10 5.57 -25.16 -42.44
CA GLN A 10 6.25 -24.50 -41.32
C GLN A 10 6.45 -23.03 -41.65
N ALA A 11 5.74 -22.17 -40.89
CA ALA A 11 5.96 -20.74 -40.86
C ALA A 11 7.40 -20.43 -40.41
N HIS A 12 8.09 -19.60 -41.20
CA HIS A 12 9.42 -19.08 -40.93
C HIS A 12 9.48 -18.39 -39.55
N LEU A 13 10.18 -19.01 -38.59
CA LEU A 13 10.78 -18.30 -37.46
C LEU A 13 11.94 -17.46 -38.01
N ALA A 14 11.69 -16.17 -38.19
CA ALA A 14 12.76 -15.20 -38.44
C ALA A 14 13.67 -15.17 -37.20
N LEU A 15 14.91 -15.65 -37.39
CA LEU A 15 16.02 -15.44 -36.45
C LEU A 15 16.20 -13.93 -36.27
N VAL A 16 15.64 -13.38 -35.20
CA VAL A 16 16.03 -12.06 -34.69
C VAL A 16 17.53 -12.16 -34.42
N GLY A 17 18.34 -11.44 -35.20
CA GLY A 17 19.78 -11.40 -35.02
C GLY A 17 20.13 -11.15 -33.56
N LYS A 18 21.11 -11.90 -33.02
CA LYS A 18 21.55 -11.77 -31.63
C LYS A 18 21.74 -10.27 -31.33
N PRO A 19 21.07 -9.70 -30.30
CA PRO A 19 21.22 -8.30 -29.97
C PRO A 19 22.70 -7.96 -29.83
N THR A 20 23.20 -7.04 -30.65
CA THR A 20 24.60 -6.63 -30.56
C THR A 20 24.74 -5.80 -29.30
N ALA A 21 25.63 -6.23 -28.40
CA ALA A 21 25.91 -5.55 -27.15
C ALA A 21 26.31 -4.08 -27.43
N PRO A 22 25.80 -3.10 -26.65
CA PRO A 22 26.27 -1.72 -26.73
C PRO A 22 27.80 -1.68 -26.58
N LYS A 23 28.46 -0.80 -27.35
CA LYS A 23 29.91 -0.61 -27.29
C LYS A 23 30.24 0.70 -26.57
N ILE A 24 31.13 0.63 -25.59
CA ILE A 24 31.71 1.76 -24.89
C ILE A 24 33.21 1.77 -25.22
N ASP A 25 33.68 2.85 -25.85
CA ASP A 25 35.03 2.91 -26.41
C ASP A 25 36.11 3.17 -25.36
N THR A 26 35.79 3.85 -24.25
CA THR A 26 36.72 4.19 -23.16
C THR A 26 36.06 4.07 -21.79
N LEU A 27 36.75 3.48 -20.81
CA LEU A 27 36.27 3.29 -19.45
C LEU A 27 37.15 4.02 -18.43
N GLU A 28 36.60 5.05 -17.79
CA GLU A 28 37.28 5.75 -16.70
C GLU A 28 37.45 4.83 -15.48
N ARG A 29 38.60 4.89 -14.81
CA ARG A 29 38.92 4.08 -13.62
C ARG A 29 39.60 4.97 -12.55
N PRO A 30 39.28 4.81 -11.26
CA PRO A 30 38.27 3.90 -10.72
C PRO A 30 36.84 4.42 -10.94
N SER A 31 35.92 3.53 -11.29
CA SER A 31 34.51 3.89 -11.48
C SER A 31 33.56 2.74 -11.18
N TYR A 32 32.30 3.09 -10.94
CA TYR A 32 31.20 2.15 -10.96
C TYR A 32 30.46 2.26 -12.29
N ALA A 33 30.02 1.13 -12.83
CA ALA A 33 29.22 1.09 -14.06
C ALA A 33 28.04 0.11 -13.90
N VAL A 34 26.89 0.44 -14.50
CA VAL A 34 25.72 -0.44 -14.53
C VAL A 34 25.42 -0.81 -15.98
N TYR A 35 25.45 -2.10 -16.28
CA TYR A 35 25.12 -2.64 -17.60
C TYR A 35 23.80 -3.38 -17.55
N GLU A 36 22.77 -2.89 -18.24
CA GLU A 36 21.44 -3.53 -18.30
C GLU A 36 21.49 -4.91 -18.98
N GLY A 37 22.38 -5.08 -19.96
CA GLY A 37 22.59 -6.29 -20.73
C GLY A 37 24.08 -6.56 -20.96
N PRO A 38 24.44 -7.65 -21.65
CA PRO A 38 25.81 -7.85 -22.12
C PRO A 38 26.31 -6.62 -22.87
N THR A 39 27.46 -6.09 -22.46
CA THR A 39 28.02 -4.82 -22.96
C THR A 39 29.50 -5.02 -23.30
N MET A 40 29.95 -4.48 -24.43
CA MET A 40 31.35 -4.50 -24.84
C MET A 40 32.02 -3.20 -24.39
N VAL A 41 33.10 -3.28 -23.63
CA VAL A 41 33.86 -2.12 -23.16
C VAL A 41 35.34 -2.38 -23.39
N GLU A 42 36.02 -1.50 -24.12
CA GLU A 42 37.46 -1.64 -24.45
C GLU A 42 37.82 -3.02 -25.04
N GLY A 43 36.94 -3.58 -25.89
CA GLY A 43 37.14 -4.89 -26.52
C GLY A 43 36.89 -6.10 -25.61
N LYS A 44 36.55 -5.89 -24.33
CA LYS A 44 36.15 -6.95 -23.38
C LYS A 44 34.64 -7.00 -23.22
N GLN A 45 34.08 -8.21 -23.17
CA GLN A 45 32.65 -8.42 -22.94
C GLN A 45 32.36 -8.50 -21.44
N TYR A 46 31.43 -7.67 -20.97
CA TYR A 46 30.91 -7.69 -19.62
C TYR A 46 29.47 -8.20 -19.61
N ARG A 47 29.15 -9.09 -18.66
CA ARG A 47 27.75 -9.48 -18.41
C ARG A 47 26.96 -8.34 -17.77
N ALA A 48 25.63 -8.39 -17.87
CA ALA A 48 24.74 -7.48 -17.19
C ALA A 48 25.04 -7.43 -15.68
N GLY A 49 25.01 -6.25 -15.10
CA GLY A 49 25.26 -6.06 -13.67
C GLY A 49 25.81 -4.70 -13.32
N THR A 50 25.94 -4.50 -12.02
CA THR A 50 26.69 -3.40 -11.43
C THR A 50 28.13 -3.85 -11.22
N TRP A 51 29.07 -3.10 -11.78
CA TRP A 51 30.51 -3.39 -11.75
C TRP A 51 31.27 -2.29 -11.03
N TYR A 52 32.38 -2.68 -10.41
CA TYR A 52 33.46 -1.76 -10.01
C TYR A 52 34.68 -2.01 -10.89
N HIS A 53 35.11 -0.97 -11.59
CA HIS A 53 36.29 -0.97 -12.44
C HIS A 53 37.40 -0.23 -11.70
N GLY A 54 38.35 -0.98 -11.14
CA GLY A 54 39.38 -0.43 -10.25
C GLY A 54 40.77 -0.44 -10.88
N ILE A 55 41.70 0.17 -10.14
CA ILE A 55 43.14 0.14 -10.38
C ILE A 55 43.81 -0.35 -9.10
N LYS A 56 44.64 -1.39 -9.21
CA LYS A 56 45.44 -1.93 -8.10
C LYS A 56 46.86 -1.40 -8.22
N HIS A 57 47.31 -0.65 -7.22
CA HIS A 57 48.70 -0.20 -7.11
C HIS A 57 49.47 -1.22 -6.27
N THR A 58 50.48 -1.86 -6.86
CA THR A 58 51.38 -2.81 -6.18
C THR A 58 52.55 -2.09 -5.52
N ASN A 59 53.06 -1.02 -6.13
CA ASN A 59 54.11 -0.12 -5.64
C ASN A 59 53.75 1.33 -6.03
N SER A 60 54.33 2.33 -5.35
CA SER A 60 54.08 3.76 -5.61
C SER A 60 54.54 4.24 -7.00
N ASP A 61 55.51 3.53 -7.60
CA ASP A 61 56.22 3.99 -8.80
C ASP A 61 55.80 3.22 -10.08
N GLU A 62 54.90 2.24 -9.98
CA GLU A 62 54.39 1.48 -11.11
C GLU A 62 52.99 1.95 -11.55
N ALA A 63 52.74 1.95 -12.86
CA ALA A 63 51.41 2.17 -13.40
C ALA A 63 50.46 1.09 -12.85
N GLY A 64 49.40 1.52 -12.16
CA GLY A 64 48.49 0.59 -11.48
C GLY A 64 47.80 -0.38 -12.45
N GLN A 65 47.60 -1.62 -12.03
CA GLN A 65 47.00 -2.67 -12.85
C GLN A 65 45.47 -2.59 -12.79
N PRO A 66 44.76 -2.51 -13.93
CA PRO A 66 43.30 -2.49 -13.95
C PRO A 66 42.71 -3.83 -13.51
N PHE A 67 41.59 -3.79 -12.79
CA PHE A 67 40.80 -4.97 -12.44
C PHE A 67 39.30 -4.67 -12.49
N ASP A 68 38.47 -5.70 -12.63
CA ASP A 68 37.02 -5.58 -12.72
C ASP A 68 36.34 -6.52 -11.73
N LEU A 69 35.40 -5.99 -10.94
CA LEU A 69 34.60 -6.76 -10.00
C LEU A 69 33.13 -6.65 -10.37
N TRP A 70 32.47 -7.77 -10.66
CA TRP A 70 31.01 -7.81 -10.74
C TRP A 70 30.46 -7.82 -9.31
N LEU A 71 29.57 -6.88 -8.99
CA LEU A 71 29.08 -6.70 -7.63
C LEU A 71 27.72 -7.34 -7.42
N CYS A 72 26.80 -7.07 -8.32
CA CYS A 72 25.41 -7.53 -8.26
C CYS A 72 24.74 -7.41 -9.64
N ALA A 73 23.52 -7.93 -9.75
CA ALA A 73 22.63 -7.64 -10.87
C ALA A 73 22.44 -6.11 -11.05
N PRO A 74 21.93 -5.63 -12.21
CA PRO A 74 21.80 -4.20 -12.48
C PRO A 74 21.02 -3.48 -11.38
N LEU A 75 21.69 -2.59 -10.66
CA LEU A 75 21.15 -1.83 -9.53
C LEU A 75 21.33 -0.34 -9.82
N TYR A 76 20.22 0.37 -9.90
CA TYR A 76 20.21 1.80 -10.20
C TYR A 76 19.86 2.62 -8.97
N VAL A 77 20.63 3.67 -8.71
CA VAL A 77 20.24 4.73 -7.77
C VAL A 77 19.51 5.80 -8.58
N LYS A 78 18.20 5.95 -8.38
CA LYS A 78 17.32 6.77 -9.24
C LYS A 78 17.05 8.17 -8.71
N ALA A 79 17.04 8.34 -7.39
CA ALA A 79 16.75 9.61 -6.74
C ALA A 79 17.25 9.62 -5.30
N GLU A 80 17.47 10.83 -4.77
CA GLU A 80 17.41 11.06 -3.33
C GLU A 80 15.95 11.07 -2.89
N THR A 81 15.67 10.57 -1.69
CA THR A 81 14.32 10.61 -1.12
C THR A 81 14.32 11.39 0.17
N ILE A 82 13.27 12.16 0.43
CA ILE A 82 13.05 12.87 1.69
C ILE A 82 11.68 12.48 2.23
N ASN A 83 11.65 11.89 3.41
CA ASN A 83 10.40 11.54 4.08
C ASN A 83 9.68 12.80 4.53
N SER A 84 8.43 12.95 4.13
CA SER A 84 7.61 14.12 4.42
C SER A 84 7.09 14.13 5.86
N ASP A 85 7.13 12.98 6.54
CA ASP A 85 6.65 12.81 7.91
C ASP A 85 7.72 13.22 8.95
N ASP A 86 9.00 12.90 8.71
CA ASP A 86 10.09 13.10 9.68
C ASP A 86 11.37 13.76 9.11
N GLY A 87 11.42 14.02 7.80
CA GLY A 87 12.58 14.63 7.13
C GLY A 87 13.75 13.67 6.88
N SER A 88 13.62 12.38 7.20
CA SER A 88 14.68 11.39 6.98
C SER A 88 15.03 11.27 5.49
N VAL A 89 16.34 11.10 5.21
CA VAL A 89 16.86 11.04 3.85
C VAL A 89 17.13 9.58 3.45
N GLY A 90 16.86 9.26 2.18
CA GLY A 90 17.07 7.94 1.60
C GLY A 90 17.55 7.98 0.16
N ARG A 91 17.56 6.80 -0.47
CA ARG A 91 17.80 6.58 -1.90
C ARG A 91 16.70 5.71 -2.48
N LEU A 92 16.16 6.13 -3.62
CA LEU A 92 15.32 5.25 -4.44
C LEU A 92 16.22 4.32 -5.25
N LEU A 93 16.22 3.04 -4.88
CA LEU A 93 16.94 1.98 -5.58
C LEU A 93 15.98 1.27 -6.53
N ARG A 94 16.47 0.92 -7.73
CA ARG A 94 15.71 0.14 -8.72
C ARG A 94 16.53 -0.99 -9.30
N PHE A 95 15.98 -2.20 -9.31
CA PHE A 95 16.57 -3.38 -9.94
C PHE A 95 15.48 -4.32 -10.47
N LYS A 96 15.86 -5.47 -11.03
CA LYS A 96 14.91 -6.48 -11.53
C LYS A 96 15.08 -7.81 -10.80
N HIS A 97 13.97 -8.47 -10.50
CA HIS A 97 13.94 -9.86 -10.06
C HIS A 97 12.92 -10.64 -10.89
N ARG A 98 13.36 -11.73 -11.54
CA ARG A 98 12.51 -12.56 -12.42
C ARG A 98 11.70 -11.75 -13.46
N GLY A 99 12.31 -10.73 -14.03
CA GLY A 99 11.68 -9.85 -15.03
C GLY A 99 10.83 -8.70 -14.45
N HIS A 100 10.50 -8.74 -13.16
CA HIS A 100 9.76 -7.66 -12.49
C HIS A 100 10.69 -6.56 -11.99
N ALA A 101 10.36 -5.31 -12.28
CA ALA A 101 11.06 -4.17 -11.70
C ALA A 101 10.67 -4.02 -10.23
N ILE A 102 11.66 -3.81 -9.39
CA ILE A 102 11.52 -3.57 -7.95
C ILE A 102 12.06 -2.17 -7.67
N GLU A 103 11.26 -1.36 -6.98
CA GLU A 103 11.67 -0.10 -6.40
C GLU A 103 11.73 -0.25 -4.88
N TYR A 104 12.83 0.23 -4.29
CA TYR A 104 13.05 0.18 -2.86
C TYR A 104 13.58 1.52 -2.37
N VAL A 105 12.87 2.13 -1.42
CA VAL A 105 13.36 3.30 -0.69
C VAL A 105 14.27 2.81 0.43
N MET A 106 15.58 3.02 0.25
CA MET A 106 16.61 2.64 1.21
C MET A 106 16.91 3.84 2.11
N PRO A 107 16.71 3.75 3.44
CA PRO A 107 17.01 4.84 4.35
C PRO A 107 18.53 5.01 4.50
N MET A 108 19.04 6.24 4.40
CA MET A 108 20.50 6.47 4.39
C MET A 108 21.20 5.98 5.66
N GLU A 109 20.52 5.97 6.81
CA GLU A 109 21.04 5.41 8.06
C GLU A 109 21.40 3.92 7.98
N ALA A 110 20.78 3.15 7.06
CA ALA A 110 21.10 1.74 6.86
C ALA A 110 22.53 1.52 6.31
N LEU A 111 23.17 2.58 5.78
CA LEU A 111 24.58 2.57 5.39
C LEU A 111 25.54 2.67 6.59
N ALA A 112 25.05 2.94 7.80
CA ALA A 112 25.90 3.00 8.99
C ALA A 112 26.65 1.67 9.22
N GLY A 113 27.84 1.77 9.80
CA GLY A 113 28.70 0.62 10.04
C GLY A 113 29.17 -0.06 8.75
N LYS A 114 28.81 -1.34 8.55
CA LYS A 114 29.25 -2.16 7.40
C LYS A 114 28.19 -2.34 6.31
N GLY A 115 27.02 -1.69 6.43
CA GLY A 115 25.94 -1.77 5.43
C GLY A 115 25.23 -3.12 5.35
N GLU A 116 25.22 -3.91 6.43
CA GLU A 116 24.54 -5.22 6.48
C GLU A 116 23.03 -5.09 6.33
N GLU A 117 22.44 -4.00 6.86
CA GLU A 117 21.00 -3.73 6.74
C GLU A 117 20.59 -3.50 5.29
N VAL A 118 21.40 -2.77 4.52
CA VAL A 118 21.21 -2.58 3.07
C VAL A 118 21.25 -3.91 2.35
N LEU A 119 22.28 -4.73 2.61
CA LEU A 119 22.41 -6.05 1.96
C LEU A 119 21.22 -6.96 2.30
N LYS A 120 20.80 -7.01 3.58
CA LYS A 120 19.66 -7.82 4.02
C LYS A 120 18.37 -7.39 3.30
N ALA A 121 18.13 -6.09 3.16
CA ALA A 121 16.95 -5.56 2.48
C ALA A 121 16.94 -5.88 0.97
N LEU A 122 18.08 -5.73 0.30
CA LEU A 122 18.22 -6.02 -1.14
C LEU A 122 18.11 -7.51 -1.44
N LEU A 123 18.75 -8.37 -0.63
CA LEU A 123 18.67 -9.82 -0.77
C LEU A 123 17.26 -10.35 -0.50
N ARG A 124 16.55 -9.79 0.50
CA ARG A 124 15.14 -10.13 0.78
C ARG A 124 14.23 -9.89 -0.43
N GLN A 125 14.54 -8.88 -1.24
CA GLN A 125 13.81 -8.54 -2.45
C GLN A 125 14.34 -9.24 -3.71
N GLY A 126 15.37 -10.08 -3.57
CA GLY A 126 15.87 -10.93 -4.64
C GLY A 126 16.92 -10.30 -5.54
N LEU A 127 17.61 -9.24 -5.11
CA LEU A 127 18.79 -8.75 -5.81
C LEU A 127 19.89 -9.83 -5.76
N GLU A 128 20.40 -10.24 -6.91
CA GLU A 128 21.56 -11.13 -6.98
C GLU A 128 22.83 -10.35 -6.68
N VAL A 129 23.65 -10.83 -5.74
CA VAL A 129 24.88 -10.18 -5.28
C VAL A 129 26.02 -11.19 -5.30
N ASP A 130 27.19 -10.80 -5.80
CA ASP A 130 28.40 -11.60 -5.60
C ASP A 130 28.81 -11.47 -4.13
N TYR A 131 28.67 -12.57 -3.42
CA TYR A 131 28.93 -12.62 -2.00
C TYR A 131 30.36 -12.22 -1.64
N HIS A 132 31.37 -12.54 -2.47
CA HIS A 132 32.75 -12.14 -2.20
C HIS A 132 32.96 -10.63 -2.35
N GLN A 133 32.16 -9.97 -3.19
CA GLN A 133 32.22 -8.54 -3.48
C GLN A 133 31.14 -7.71 -2.79
N ARG A 134 30.29 -8.32 -1.95
CA ARG A 134 29.14 -7.68 -1.27
C ARG A 134 29.46 -6.36 -0.56
N ARG A 135 30.67 -6.21 -0.02
CA ARG A 135 31.13 -4.97 0.66
C ARG A 135 31.11 -3.74 -0.26
N TYR A 136 31.22 -3.94 -1.57
CA TYR A 136 31.22 -2.85 -2.55
C TYR A 136 29.81 -2.39 -2.92
N VAL A 137 28.74 -3.14 -2.58
CA VAL A 137 27.35 -2.74 -2.91
C VAL A 137 26.89 -1.53 -2.08
N PRO A 138 27.04 -1.50 -0.74
CA PRO A 138 26.78 -0.28 0.03
C PRO A 138 27.64 0.91 -0.42
N ALA A 139 28.93 0.66 -0.70
CA ALA A 139 29.84 1.70 -1.20
C ALA A 139 29.42 2.25 -2.57
N TYR A 140 28.95 1.39 -3.48
CA TYR A 140 28.38 1.80 -4.76
C TYR A 140 27.21 2.77 -4.56
N ILE A 141 26.27 2.42 -3.68
CA ILE A 141 25.10 3.26 -3.38
C ILE A 141 25.53 4.59 -2.75
N ALA A 142 26.49 4.55 -1.82
CA ALA A 142 27.01 5.73 -1.13
C ALA A 142 27.81 6.68 -2.04
N SER A 143 28.36 6.18 -3.16
CA SER A 143 29.14 7.00 -4.10
C SER A 143 28.30 7.99 -4.91
N TYR A 144 26.96 7.86 -4.90
CA TYR A 144 26.06 8.83 -5.51
C TYR A 144 25.89 10.09 -4.65
N HIS A 145 26.69 11.10 -4.97
CA HIS A 145 26.60 12.44 -4.40
C HIS A 145 25.80 13.37 -5.32
N GLY A 146 25.04 14.31 -4.74
CA GLY A 146 24.40 15.40 -5.49
C GLY A 146 23.36 14.96 -6.52
N LEU A 147 22.54 13.95 -6.21
CA LEU A 147 21.44 13.54 -7.09
C LEU A 147 20.48 14.71 -7.32
N THR A 148 20.27 15.07 -8.59
CA THR A 148 19.39 16.18 -8.97
C THR A 148 17.91 15.85 -8.83
N ARG A 149 17.56 14.57 -8.92
CA ARG A 149 16.18 14.09 -8.70
C ARG A 149 15.96 13.82 -7.22
N ILE A 150 15.03 14.57 -6.63
CA ILE A 150 14.58 14.41 -5.25
C ILE A 150 13.11 14.00 -5.27
N LEU A 151 12.78 12.93 -4.54
CA LEU A 151 11.41 12.45 -4.38
C LEU A 151 10.97 12.59 -2.93
N ALA A 152 9.71 12.93 -2.71
CA ALA A 152 9.09 12.79 -1.39
C ALA A 152 8.86 11.29 -1.07
N THR A 153 8.91 10.94 0.21
CA THR A 153 8.38 9.66 0.69
C THR A 153 7.38 9.89 1.82
N THR A 154 6.49 8.93 2.03
CA THR A 154 5.60 8.89 3.20
C THR A 154 5.39 7.46 3.65
N THR A 155 5.15 7.29 4.94
CA THR A 155 4.83 6.00 5.56
C THR A 155 3.33 5.76 5.70
N LYS A 156 2.51 6.70 5.23
CA LYS A 156 1.05 6.72 5.41
C LYS A 156 0.34 6.72 4.06
N PRO A 157 -0.64 5.81 3.82
CA PRO A 157 -1.46 5.87 2.63
C PRO A 157 -2.36 7.12 2.62
N GLY A 158 -2.90 7.48 1.46
CA GLY A 158 -3.85 8.59 1.31
C GLY A 158 -3.27 9.81 0.59
N TRP A 159 -3.89 10.97 0.80
CA TRP A 159 -3.46 12.20 0.15
C TRP A 159 -2.12 12.68 0.70
N HIS A 160 -1.14 12.82 -0.19
CA HIS A 160 0.11 13.49 0.11
C HIS A 160 -0.06 14.99 -0.18
N GLU A 161 -0.08 15.80 0.88
CA GLU A 161 -0.45 17.23 0.82
C GLU A 161 0.38 18.04 -0.17
N ARG A 162 1.70 17.81 -0.22
CA ARG A 162 2.59 18.60 -1.08
C ARG A 162 2.44 18.30 -2.56
N SER A 163 2.25 17.03 -2.93
CA SER A 163 2.17 16.65 -4.35
C SER A 163 0.74 16.57 -4.86
N GLY A 164 -0.27 16.58 -3.97
CA GLY A 164 -1.66 16.31 -4.34
C GLY A 164 -1.93 14.87 -4.80
N ALA A 165 -0.92 14.00 -4.77
CA ALA A 165 -1.03 12.61 -5.18
C ALA A 165 -1.71 11.78 -4.08
N PHE A 166 -2.42 10.74 -4.49
CA PHE A 166 -2.94 9.73 -3.57
C PHE A 166 -1.97 8.54 -3.53
N VAL A 167 -1.34 8.33 -2.39
CA VAL A 167 -0.29 7.33 -2.19
C VAL A 167 -0.89 6.07 -1.59
N LEU A 168 -0.71 4.94 -2.25
CA LEU A 168 -0.96 3.60 -1.71
C LEU A 168 0.35 2.82 -1.66
N PRO A 169 0.43 1.75 -0.85
CA PRO A 169 1.68 0.99 -0.71
C PRO A 169 2.23 0.40 -2.01
N SER A 170 1.36 0.07 -2.95
CA SER A 170 1.73 -0.57 -4.22
C SER A 170 1.50 0.33 -5.44
N ARG A 171 0.96 1.54 -5.26
CA ARG A 171 0.58 2.44 -6.37
C ARG A 171 0.52 3.89 -5.90
N VAL A 172 0.94 4.82 -6.75
CA VAL A 172 0.71 6.26 -6.54
C VAL A 172 -0.18 6.76 -7.67
N LEU A 173 -1.22 7.52 -7.32
CA LEU A 173 -2.20 8.07 -8.26
C LEU A 173 -2.04 9.60 -8.30
N GLY A 174 -2.04 10.20 -9.49
CA GLY A 174 -2.00 11.65 -9.65
C GLY A 174 -0.65 12.31 -9.36
N GLY A 175 0.46 11.57 -9.38
CA GLY A 175 1.80 12.15 -9.29
C GLY A 175 2.93 11.12 -9.36
N GLU A 176 4.13 11.57 -9.72
CA GLU A 176 5.33 10.73 -9.84
C GLU A 176 6.42 11.04 -8.82
N ASP A 177 6.28 12.16 -8.08
CA ASP A 177 7.33 12.69 -7.22
C ASP A 177 7.24 12.23 -5.76
N VAL A 178 6.39 11.24 -5.47
CA VAL A 178 6.25 10.65 -4.15
C VAL A 178 6.27 9.12 -4.21
N ARG A 179 6.81 8.47 -3.18
CA ARG A 179 6.74 7.00 -2.98
C ARG A 179 6.28 6.66 -1.58
N TYR A 180 5.60 5.52 -1.46
CA TYR A 180 5.32 4.92 -0.17
C TYR A 180 6.58 4.23 0.37
N GLN A 181 6.91 4.44 1.63
CA GLN A 181 8.05 3.83 2.32
C GLN A 181 7.53 2.93 3.45
N ASP A 182 7.74 1.62 3.34
CA ASP A 182 7.37 0.66 4.38
C ASP A 182 8.28 -0.58 4.35
N SER A 183 8.26 -1.29 5.48
CA SER A 183 8.76 -2.63 5.73
C SER A 183 8.12 -3.76 4.89
N GLY A 184 7.06 -3.46 4.12
CA GLY A 184 6.36 -4.37 3.20
C GLY A 184 5.02 -4.93 3.71
N LYS A 185 4.51 -4.48 4.85
CA LYS A 185 3.23 -4.94 5.42
C LYS A 185 2.01 -4.25 4.79
N GLY A 186 2.15 -2.97 4.43
CA GLY A 186 1.08 -2.19 3.82
C GLY A 186 0.64 -2.73 2.46
N ALA A 187 1.57 -3.28 1.66
CA ALA A 187 1.27 -3.84 0.34
C ALA A 187 0.29 -5.04 0.40
N LEU A 188 0.28 -5.79 1.50
CA LEU A 188 -0.65 -6.91 1.67
C LEU A 188 -2.07 -6.45 2.02
N LEU A 189 -2.21 -5.29 2.67
CA LEU A 189 -3.51 -4.72 3.00
C LEU A 189 -4.23 -4.26 1.72
N PHE A 190 -3.55 -3.50 0.86
CA PHE A 190 -4.11 -2.96 -0.39
C PHE A 190 -3.87 -3.88 -1.59
N SER A 191 -4.09 -5.18 -1.40
CA SER A 191 -3.93 -6.17 -2.46
C SER A 191 -5.11 -6.16 -3.43
N GLU A 192 -4.86 -6.55 -4.68
CA GLU A 192 -5.84 -6.53 -5.77
C GLU A 192 -6.07 -7.96 -6.28
N ARG A 193 -7.34 -8.36 -6.43
CA ARG A 193 -7.76 -9.56 -7.18
C ARG A 193 -9.06 -9.31 -7.95
N GLY A 194 -9.16 -9.91 -9.14
CA GLY A 194 -10.38 -9.86 -9.96
C GLY A 194 -10.36 -8.73 -10.98
N THR A 195 -11.54 -8.27 -11.38
CA THR A 195 -11.69 -7.17 -12.35
C THR A 195 -12.76 -6.17 -11.88
N LEU A 196 -12.66 -4.93 -12.36
CA LEU A 196 -13.67 -3.91 -12.08
C LEU A 196 -15.08 -4.33 -12.54
N GLU A 197 -15.19 -4.93 -13.72
CA GLU A 197 -16.46 -5.42 -14.26
C GLU A 197 -17.00 -6.63 -13.50
N GLY A 198 -16.11 -7.52 -13.05
CA GLY A 198 -16.46 -8.61 -12.12
C GLY A 198 -17.03 -8.08 -10.81
N TRP A 199 -16.36 -7.09 -10.20
CA TRP A 199 -16.86 -6.45 -8.97
C TRP A 199 -18.24 -5.81 -9.18
N LYS A 200 -18.45 -5.09 -10.29
CA LYS A 200 -19.75 -4.47 -10.59
C LYS A 200 -20.86 -5.50 -10.75
N SER A 201 -20.61 -6.56 -11.53
CA SER A 201 -21.62 -7.56 -11.87
C SER A 201 -21.91 -8.55 -10.73
N GLU A 202 -20.90 -8.90 -9.92
CA GLU A 202 -21.02 -9.92 -8.88
C GLU A 202 -21.21 -9.36 -7.46
N LEU A 203 -20.89 -8.08 -7.22
CA LEU A 203 -21.06 -7.42 -5.92
C LEU A 203 -21.98 -6.20 -6.02
N ALA A 204 -21.64 -5.20 -6.84
CA ALA A 204 -22.38 -3.94 -6.90
C ALA A 204 -23.85 -4.11 -7.32
N TYR A 205 -24.10 -4.98 -8.30
CA TYR A 205 -25.44 -5.32 -8.77
C TYR A 205 -26.36 -5.76 -7.62
N TYR A 206 -25.85 -6.60 -6.73
CA TYR A 206 -26.57 -7.13 -5.57
C TYR A 206 -26.64 -6.16 -4.38
N CYS A 207 -25.95 -5.01 -4.45
CA CYS A 207 -26.13 -3.95 -3.47
C CYS A 207 -27.40 -3.15 -3.72
N GLN A 208 -27.92 -3.14 -4.95
CA GLN A 208 -29.14 -2.41 -5.29
C GLN A 208 -30.31 -2.91 -4.46
N GLY A 209 -31.13 -1.98 -3.94
CA GLY A 209 -32.22 -2.35 -3.03
C GLY A 209 -31.79 -2.72 -1.61
N ASN A 210 -30.48 -2.73 -1.28
CA ASN A 210 -29.95 -3.09 0.04
C ASN A 210 -29.21 -1.91 0.72
N PRO A 211 -29.92 -1.04 1.48
CA PRO A 211 -29.34 0.14 2.11
C PRO A 211 -28.12 -0.11 3.00
N VAL A 212 -28.09 -1.21 3.76
CA VAL A 212 -26.95 -1.55 4.64
C VAL A 212 -25.69 -1.86 3.81
N LEU A 213 -25.85 -2.57 2.68
CA LEU A 213 -24.74 -2.88 1.78
C LEU A 213 -24.25 -1.62 1.06
N ILE A 214 -25.18 -0.80 0.55
CA ILE A 214 -24.87 0.48 -0.09
C ILE A 214 -24.11 1.38 0.88
N LEU A 215 -24.63 1.57 2.09
CA LEU A 215 -23.98 2.41 3.12
C LEU A 215 -22.58 1.91 3.44
N SER A 216 -22.37 0.60 3.54
CA SER A 216 -21.06 0.02 3.84
C SER A 216 -20.04 0.31 2.74
N VAL A 217 -20.42 0.19 1.46
CA VAL A 217 -19.58 0.57 0.32
C VAL A 217 -19.33 2.08 0.28
N CYS A 218 -20.36 2.90 0.51
CA CYS A 218 -20.22 4.36 0.58
C CYS A 218 -19.28 4.80 1.71
N CYS A 219 -19.36 4.16 2.88
CA CYS A 219 -18.45 4.40 4.00
C CYS A 219 -17.00 4.12 3.58
N ALA A 220 -16.77 3.03 2.85
CA ALA A 220 -15.45 2.70 2.31
C ALA A 220 -14.94 3.71 1.28
N LEU A 221 -15.82 4.26 0.45
CA LEU A 221 -15.48 5.23 -0.60
C LEU A 221 -15.32 6.66 -0.07
N ALA A 222 -15.86 7.00 1.10
CA ALA A 222 -15.87 8.37 1.59
C ALA A 222 -14.50 8.87 2.07
N GLY A 223 -13.57 7.98 2.44
CA GLY A 223 -12.24 8.32 2.96
C GLY A 223 -11.50 9.40 2.17
N PRO A 224 -11.30 9.23 0.85
CA PRO A 224 -10.61 10.20 0.02
C PRO A 224 -11.32 11.55 -0.10
N LEU A 225 -12.62 11.63 0.20
CA LEU A 225 -13.38 12.88 0.14
C LEU A 225 -13.24 13.69 1.42
N LEU A 226 -12.88 13.07 2.55
CA LEU A 226 -12.88 13.72 3.87
C LEU A 226 -11.98 14.97 3.91
N SER A 227 -10.78 14.94 3.31
CA SER A 227 -9.92 16.13 3.15
C SER A 227 -10.61 17.24 2.38
N LYS A 228 -11.24 16.86 1.28
CA LYS A 228 -11.83 17.78 0.29
C LYS A 228 -13.04 18.51 0.86
N VAL A 229 -13.64 17.99 1.93
CA VAL A 229 -14.82 18.57 2.60
C VAL A 229 -14.53 19.05 4.03
N GLY A 230 -13.28 19.00 4.48
CA GLY A 230 -12.89 19.48 5.82
C GLY A 230 -13.42 18.65 6.98
N VAL A 231 -13.61 17.34 6.78
CA VAL A 231 -14.07 16.41 7.84
C VAL A 231 -12.89 15.55 8.29
N ASN A 232 -12.67 15.47 9.62
CA ASN A 232 -11.54 14.71 10.17
C ASN A 232 -11.81 13.19 10.24
N GLY A 233 -13.06 12.80 10.41
CA GLY A 233 -13.45 11.40 10.55
C GLY A 233 -14.82 11.25 11.19
N GLY A 234 -15.14 10.00 11.50
CA GLY A 234 -16.43 9.60 12.06
C GLY A 234 -16.61 8.10 11.83
N GLY A 235 -17.85 7.63 11.85
CA GLY A 235 -18.10 6.25 11.45
C GLY A 235 -19.55 5.82 11.52
N VAL A 236 -19.76 4.56 11.16
CA VAL A 236 -21.02 3.84 11.20
C VAL A 236 -20.81 2.59 12.05
N HIS A 237 -21.74 2.32 12.95
CA HIS A 237 -21.77 1.09 13.71
C HIS A 237 -23.02 0.29 13.35
N LEU A 238 -22.82 -0.86 12.71
CA LEU A 238 -23.89 -1.77 12.32
C LEU A 238 -24.36 -2.56 13.53
N VAL A 239 -25.63 -2.41 13.91
CA VAL A 239 -26.25 -3.06 15.07
C VAL A 239 -27.20 -4.16 14.62
N GLY A 240 -27.09 -5.34 15.23
CA GLY A 240 -28.04 -6.43 15.04
C GLY A 240 -27.55 -7.76 15.59
N ASP A 241 -28.44 -8.74 15.71
CA ASP A 241 -28.15 -10.06 16.28
C ASP A 241 -27.01 -10.79 15.57
N SER A 242 -26.45 -11.81 16.20
CA SER A 242 -25.48 -12.71 15.55
C SER A 242 -26.05 -13.31 14.26
N SER A 243 -25.19 -13.50 13.26
CA SER A 243 -25.57 -14.05 11.94
C SER A 243 -26.59 -13.21 11.15
N SER A 244 -26.66 -11.91 11.40
CA SER A 244 -27.54 -10.98 10.65
C SER A 244 -27.02 -10.58 9.27
N GLY A 245 -25.72 -10.73 8.99
CA GLY A 245 -25.10 -10.29 7.73
C GLY A 245 -24.20 -9.06 7.85
N LYS A 246 -23.98 -8.54 9.07
CA LYS A 246 -23.08 -7.40 9.34
C LYS A 246 -21.64 -7.63 8.87
N SER A 247 -21.07 -8.81 9.18
CA SER A 247 -19.70 -9.16 8.74
C SER A 247 -19.59 -9.25 7.22
N LEU A 248 -20.67 -9.64 6.52
CA LEU A 248 -20.70 -9.59 5.06
C LEU A 248 -20.71 -8.15 4.54
N ALA A 249 -21.46 -7.25 5.17
CA ALA A 249 -21.46 -5.83 4.81
C ALA A 249 -20.07 -5.20 5.03
N GLN A 250 -19.39 -5.55 6.12
CA GLN A 250 -18.00 -5.17 6.37
C GLN A 250 -17.02 -5.78 5.36
N ALA A 251 -17.16 -7.06 5.02
CA ALA A 251 -16.34 -7.70 4.00
C ALA A 251 -16.52 -7.05 2.63
N LEU A 252 -17.77 -6.71 2.26
CA LEU A 252 -18.07 -5.97 1.03
C LEU A 252 -17.39 -4.59 1.04
N ALA A 253 -17.46 -3.84 2.13
CA ALA A 253 -16.76 -2.56 2.27
C ALA A 253 -15.24 -2.72 2.12
N ALA A 254 -14.65 -3.76 2.71
CA ALA A 254 -13.23 -4.05 2.61
C ALA A 254 -12.78 -4.28 1.16
N THR A 255 -13.63 -4.94 0.34
CA THR A 255 -13.32 -5.18 -1.07
C THR A 255 -13.09 -3.91 -1.90
N VAL A 256 -13.48 -2.74 -1.40
CA VAL A 256 -13.19 -1.46 -2.08
C VAL A 256 -11.68 -1.22 -2.17
N TRP A 257 -10.94 -1.56 -1.11
CA TRP A 257 -9.52 -1.23 -0.96
C TRP A 257 -8.57 -2.43 -0.91
N GLY A 258 -9.05 -3.62 -0.52
CA GLY A 258 -8.19 -4.80 -0.50
C GLY A 258 -8.88 -6.08 -0.06
N ASP A 259 -8.08 -7.10 0.23
CA ASP A 259 -8.55 -8.44 0.62
C ASP A 259 -9.39 -8.36 1.91
N PRO A 260 -10.68 -8.75 1.88
CA PRO A 260 -11.56 -8.65 3.04
C PRO A 260 -11.09 -9.48 4.24
N SER A 261 -10.29 -10.53 4.04
CA SER A 261 -9.74 -11.36 5.12
C SER A 261 -8.58 -10.71 5.87
N ARG A 262 -8.00 -9.64 5.33
CA ARG A 262 -6.81 -8.95 5.87
C ARG A 262 -7.04 -7.47 6.14
N PHE A 263 -7.93 -6.85 5.37
CA PHE A 263 -8.14 -5.41 5.42
C PHE A 263 -8.90 -4.99 6.69
N ALA A 264 -9.85 -5.79 7.15
CA ALA A 264 -10.54 -5.54 8.42
C ALA A 264 -9.60 -5.76 9.62
N ALA A 265 -9.77 -4.93 10.65
CA ALA A 265 -9.07 -5.05 11.92
C ALA A 265 -10.03 -5.52 13.02
N SER A 266 -9.48 -6.09 14.09
CA SER A 266 -10.25 -6.52 15.27
C SER A 266 -10.39 -5.38 16.27
N TRP A 267 -11.50 -5.31 16.99
CA TRP A 267 -11.57 -4.45 18.18
C TRP A 267 -10.70 -4.92 19.35
N ASP A 268 -10.24 -6.18 19.33
CA ASP A 268 -9.36 -6.77 20.35
C ASP A 268 -7.92 -6.27 20.19
N MET A 269 -7.68 -5.02 20.59
CA MET A 269 -6.35 -4.41 20.57
C MET A 269 -6.21 -3.32 21.63
N SER A 270 -4.96 -2.92 21.86
CA SER A 270 -4.68 -1.72 22.67
C SER A 270 -5.01 -0.45 21.89
N LYS A 271 -5.14 0.68 22.60
CA LYS A 271 -5.23 2.00 21.98
C LYS A 271 -4.07 2.26 21.00
N GLY A 272 -2.82 1.97 21.37
CA GLY A 272 -1.71 2.12 20.41
C GLY A 272 -1.88 1.26 19.15
N GLY A 273 -2.50 0.09 19.28
CA GLY A 273 -2.88 -0.75 18.14
C GLY A 273 -3.89 -0.07 17.22
N ILE A 274 -4.96 0.54 17.77
CA ILE A 274 -5.99 1.21 16.96
C ILE A 274 -5.41 2.40 16.20
N GLU A 275 -4.47 3.13 16.79
CA GLU A 275 -3.78 4.25 16.16
C GLU A 275 -2.93 3.79 14.96
N ILE A 276 -2.25 2.64 15.09
CA ILE A 276 -1.48 2.02 13.99
C ILE A 276 -2.41 1.56 12.87
N GLU A 277 -3.51 0.86 13.20
CA GLU A 277 -4.47 0.38 12.21
C GLU A 277 -5.21 1.53 11.48
N ALA A 278 -5.51 2.61 12.19
CA ALA A 278 -6.12 3.80 11.61
C ALA A 278 -5.13 4.54 10.68
N SER A 279 -3.88 4.71 11.12
CA SER A 279 -2.83 5.34 10.32
C SER A 279 -2.50 4.54 9.06
N SER A 280 -2.49 3.22 9.12
CA SER A 280 -2.22 2.36 7.96
C SER A 280 -3.35 2.35 6.93
N ARG A 281 -4.50 2.96 7.23
CA ARG A 281 -5.68 3.09 6.35
C ARG A 281 -6.10 4.54 6.14
N ASN A 282 -5.22 5.50 6.38
CA ASN A 282 -5.50 6.92 6.21
C ASN A 282 -6.07 7.24 4.83
N ASP A 283 -7.07 8.12 4.80
CA ASP A 283 -7.90 8.49 3.64
C ASP A 283 -8.62 7.34 2.95
N THR A 284 -8.80 6.22 3.64
CA THR A 284 -9.62 5.10 3.17
C THR A 284 -10.71 4.80 4.19
N VAL A 285 -10.77 3.59 4.75
CA VAL A 285 -11.77 3.18 5.73
C VAL A 285 -11.12 2.30 6.80
N LEU A 286 -11.54 2.47 8.05
CA LEU A 286 -11.15 1.60 9.14
C LEU A 286 -12.31 0.66 9.47
N ILE A 287 -12.20 -0.60 9.06
CA ILE A 287 -13.22 -1.62 9.35
C ILE A 287 -12.84 -2.33 10.64
N LEU A 288 -13.75 -2.34 11.60
CA LEU A 288 -13.53 -2.93 12.93
C LEU A 288 -14.59 -3.97 13.25
N ASP A 289 -14.20 -5.24 13.30
CA ASP A 289 -15.13 -6.34 13.57
C ASP A 289 -15.15 -6.73 15.06
N GLU A 290 -16.29 -7.26 15.49
CA GLU A 290 -16.54 -7.87 16.79
C GLU A 290 -16.25 -6.95 17.99
N ILE A 291 -16.97 -5.82 18.10
CA ILE A 291 -16.80 -4.88 19.22
C ILE A 291 -16.93 -5.52 20.62
N LYS A 292 -17.63 -6.65 20.72
CA LYS A 292 -17.76 -7.42 21.97
C LYS A 292 -16.42 -7.92 22.54
N ARG A 293 -15.35 -7.97 21.73
CA ARG A 293 -14.00 -8.33 22.18
C ARG A 293 -13.20 -7.13 22.70
N ALA A 294 -13.69 -5.92 22.48
CA ALA A 294 -13.05 -4.71 23.00
C ALA A 294 -13.15 -4.66 24.53
N ASP A 295 -12.19 -4.00 25.17
CA ASP A 295 -12.33 -3.60 26.57
C ASP A 295 -13.40 -2.50 26.68
N PRO A 296 -14.55 -2.74 27.35
CA PRO A 296 -15.65 -1.78 27.42
C PRO A 296 -15.23 -0.43 28.01
N LYS A 297 -14.21 -0.40 28.87
CA LYS A 297 -13.68 0.83 29.48
C LYS A 297 -12.94 1.71 28.48
N ARG A 298 -12.47 1.15 27.37
CA ARG A 298 -11.58 1.82 26.41
C ARG A 298 -12.25 2.10 25.07
N VAL A 299 -13.34 1.40 24.74
CA VAL A 299 -14.07 1.56 23.47
C VAL A 299 -14.42 3.02 23.19
N GLN A 300 -14.91 3.76 24.20
CA GLN A 300 -15.27 5.16 24.03
C GLN A 300 -14.05 6.03 23.68
N GLU A 301 -12.94 5.86 24.39
CA GLU A 301 -11.69 6.58 24.13
C GLU A 301 -11.13 6.24 22.73
N MET A 302 -11.20 4.97 22.32
CA MET A 302 -10.76 4.51 21.01
C MET A 302 -11.63 5.07 19.88
N ALA A 303 -12.96 4.99 20.02
CA ALA A 303 -13.92 5.57 19.08
C ALA A 303 -13.72 7.07 18.90
N TYR A 304 -13.50 7.79 20.00
CA TYR A 304 -13.19 9.22 19.97
C TYR A 304 -11.87 9.51 19.26
N ALA A 305 -10.81 8.74 19.55
CA ALA A 305 -9.52 8.88 18.87
C ALA A 305 -9.65 8.64 17.36
N ILE A 306 -10.35 7.58 16.95
CA ILE A 306 -10.59 7.24 15.54
C ILE A 306 -11.24 8.43 14.82
N ALA A 307 -12.32 8.97 15.37
CA ALA A 307 -13.06 10.05 14.73
C ALA A 307 -12.36 11.43 14.76
N ASN A 308 -11.42 11.62 15.67
CA ASN A 308 -10.60 12.83 15.72
C ASN A 308 -9.38 12.77 14.82
N GLY A 309 -8.93 11.58 14.43
CA GLY A 309 -7.83 11.45 13.47
C GLY A 309 -6.44 11.64 14.08
N THR A 310 -6.27 11.46 15.39
CA THR A 310 -4.99 11.74 16.06
C THR A 310 -4.71 10.78 17.21
N GLY A 311 -3.47 10.28 17.25
CA GLY A 311 -2.96 9.41 18.30
C GLY A 311 -2.41 10.17 19.51
N LYS A 312 -2.15 9.43 20.59
CA LYS A 312 -1.56 10.01 21.81
C LYS A 312 -0.06 10.23 21.62
N GLY A 313 0.43 11.38 22.08
CA GLY A 313 1.88 11.63 22.18
C GLY A 313 2.50 10.64 23.16
N THR A 314 3.58 9.98 22.75
CA THR A 314 4.34 9.05 23.60
C THR A 314 5.80 9.47 23.66
N MET A 315 6.56 9.01 24.65
CA MET A 315 8.01 9.24 24.73
C MET A 315 8.77 8.02 24.21
N THR A 316 9.93 8.24 23.61
CA THR A 316 10.91 7.19 23.28
C THR A 316 11.59 6.69 24.55
N ARG A 317 12.33 5.58 24.46
CA ARG A 317 13.18 5.08 25.57
C ARG A 317 14.24 6.10 25.99
N GLU A 318 14.63 6.98 25.07
CA GLU A 318 15.62 8.05 25.26
C GLU A 318 14.98 9.34 25.77
N ARG A 319 13.70 9.30 26.17
CA ARG A 319 12.90 10.44 26.68
C ARG A 319 12.66 11.55 25.66
N GLU A 320 12.77 11.25 24.38
CA GLU A 320 12.38 12.17 23.31
C GLU A 320 10.89 12.01 22.98
N GLY A 321 10.24 13.07 22.52
CA GLY A 321 8.84 12.97 22.07
C GLY A 321 8.76 12.13 20.80
N ARG A 322 7.99 11.04 20.82
CA ARG A 322 7.64 10.29 19.60
C ARG A 322 6.58 11.07 18.83
N PRO A 323 6.73 11.25 17.50
CA PRO A 323 5.70 11.87 16.68
C PRO A 323 4.35 11.17 16.86
N LYS A 324 3.28 11.95 16.94
CA LYS A 324 1.91 11.42 16.97
C LYS A 324 1.57 10.83 15.61
N LEU A 325 0.79 9.76 15.61
CA LEU A 325 0.13 9.27 14.41
C LEU A 325 -1.08 10.17 14.10
N TYR A 326 -1.29 10.43 12.82
CA TYR A 326 -2.44 11.17 12.32
C TYR A 326 -3.11 10.39 11.21
N TRP A 327 -4.43 10.40 11.19
CA TRP A 327 -5.22 9.73 10.17
C TRP A 327 -6.52 10.49 9.90
N ARG A 328 -7.15 10.14 8.79
CA ARG A 328 -8.49 10.58 8.44
C ARG A 328 -9.22 9.41 7.83
N VAL A 329 -10.19 8.87 8.54
CA VAL A 329 -10.92 7.66 8.14
C VAL A 329 -12.37 7.80 8.55
N LEU A 330 -13.26 7.15 7.81
CA LEU A 330 -14.52 6.69 8.40
C LEU A 330 -14.31 5.29 8.97
N ALA A 331 -14.84 5.07 10.16
CA ALA A 331 -14.91 3.76 10.76
C ALA A 331 -16.17 3.02 10.31
N LEU A 332 -16.05 1.72 9.99
CA LEU A 332 -17.19 0.83 9.82
C LEU A 332 -17.08 -0.30 10.84
N SER A 333 -17.84 -0.17 11.92
CA SER A 333 -17.87 -1.13 13.01
C SER A 333 -19.13 -1.98 12.97
N SER A 334 -19.14 -3.11 13.68
CA SER A 334 -20.36 -3.89 13.90
C SER A 334 -20.45 -4.45 15.33
N GLY A 335 -21.68 -4.72 15.77
CA GLY A 335 -21.97 -5.20 17.13
C GLY A 335 -23.40 -5.73 17.27
N GLU A 336 -23.64 -6.47 18.36
CA GLU A 336 -24.98 -6.91 18.77
C GLU A 336 -25.74 -5.81 19.53
N ARG A 337 -25.00 -4.89 20.15
CA ARG A 337 -25.51 -3.73 20.89
C ARG A 337 -24.99 -2.46 20.22
N SER A 338 -25.72 -1.37 20.39
CA SER A 338 -25.22 -0.04 20.02
C SER A 338 -23.91 0.28 20.75
N LEU A 339 -23.13 1.20 20.20
CA LEU A 339 -21.93 1.68 20.88
C LEU A 339 -22.23 2.33 22.22
N THR A 340 -23.34 3.07 22.29
CA THR A 340 -23.79 3.72 23.53
C THR A 340 -24.12 2.69 24.61
N GLU A 341 -24.85 1.63 24.25
CA GLU A 341 -25.13 0.52 25.17
C GLU A 341 -23.86 -0.22 25.58
N HIS A 342 -22.90 -0.40 24.66
CA HIS A 342 -21.63 -1.05 24.97
C HIS A 342 -20.78 -0.21 25.94
N ALA A 343 -20.68 1.10 25.72
CA ALA A 343 -19.99 2.02 26.63
C ALA A 343 -20.69 2.12 28.00
N ALA A 344 -22.02 2.01 28.05
CA ALA A 344 -22.76 2.00 29.30
C ALA A 344 -22.42 0.79 30.20
N ILE A 345 -21.91 -0.32 29.65
CA ILE A 345 -21.48 -1.50 30.43
C ILE A 345 -20.39 -1.13 31.45
N SER A 346 -19.58 -0.09 31.19
CA SER A 346 -18.53 0.35 32.12
C SER A 346 -19.01 1.30 33.23
N GLY A 347 -20.31 1.59 33.32
CA GLY A 347 -20.92 2.34 34.43
C GLY A 347 -20.95 3.87 34.27
N ASN A 348 -20.58 4.43 33.11
CA ASN A 348 -20.58 5.88 32.83
C ASN A 348 -21.57 6.27 31.72
N ALA A 349 -22.86 6.05 31.95
CA ALA A 349 -23.91 6.29 30.95
C ALA A 349 -24.09 7.78 30.55
N ALA A 350 -23.76 8.73 31.43
CA ALA A 350 -24.07 10.16 31.26
C ALA A 350 -23.26 10.86 30.15
N HIS A 351 -22.13 10.29 29.70
CA HIS A 351 -21.27 10.86 28.65
C HIS A 351 -21.18 9.96 27.40
N ALA A 352 -21.93 8.86 27.35
CA ALA A 352 -21.64 7.74 26.46
C ALA A 352 -21.97 7.98 24.97
N GLY A 353 -22.97 8.80 24.63
CA GLY A 353 -23.48 8.90 23.25
C GLY A 353 -23.04 10.15 22.47
N ALA A 354 -22.98 11.32 23.11
CA ALA A 354 -22.79 12.60 22.42
C ALA A 354 -21.37 12.82 21.86
N GLU A 355 -20.36 12.16 22.45
CA GLU A 355 -18.95 12.26 22.02
C GLU A 355 -18.58 11.21 20.97
N LEU A 356 -19.40 10.17 20.81
CA LEU A 356 -19.19 9.13 19.82
C LEU A 356 -19.64 9.67 18.46
N ARG A 357 -18.68 10.13 17.64
CA ARG A 357 -18.91 10.51 16.23
C ARG A 357 -19.16 9.28 15.34
N MET A 358 -19.89 8.30 15.84
CA MET A 358 -20.31 7.10 15.13
C MET A 358 -21.83 7.00 15.16
N VAL A 359 -22.43 6.73 14.01
CA VAL A 359 -23.88 6.58 13.86
C VAL A 359 -24.25 5.09 13.96
N ASP A 360 -25.10 4.74 14.91
CA ASP A 360 -25.66 3.39 15.00
C ASP A 360 -26.69 3.18 13.87
N VAL A 361 -26.54 2.11 13.11
CA VAL A 361 -27.40 1.75 11.98
C VAL A 361 -27.93 0.34 12.16
N ASN A 362 -29.25 0.19 12.11
CA ASN A 362 -29.89 -1.11 12.19
C ASN A 362 -29.60 -1.96 10.94
N ALA A 363 -28.92 -3.08 11.19
CA ALA A 363 -28.58 -4.13 10.23
C ALA A 363 -29.05 -5.53 10.71
N GLY A 364 -29.93 -5.59 11.71
CA GLY A 364 -30.42 -6.84 12.31
C GLY A 364 -31.85 -7.21 11.95
N THR A 365 -32.71 -6.21 11.76
CA THR A 365 -34.16 -6.41 11.64
C THR A 365 -34.73 -5.93 10.31
N ARG A 366 -33.94 -5.99 9.22
CA ARG A 366 -34.43 -5.82 7.84
C ARG A 366 -35.21 -7.06 7.40
N THR A 367 -35.85 -7.00 6.23
CA THR A 367 -36.68 -8.08 5.66
C THR A 367 -36.00 -9.46 5.70
N TYR A 368 -34.72 -9.51 5.35
CA TYR A 368 -33.87 -10.69 5.38
C TYR A 368 -32.64 -10.45 6.26
N ARG A 369 -32.86 -9.97 7.50
CA ARG A 369 -31.85 -9.62 8.52
C ARG A 369 -31.08 -8.33 8.20
N ALA A 370 -29.94 -8.40 7.50
CA ALA A 370 -29.20 -7.22 7.04
C ALA A 370 -29.59 -6.80 5.60
N PHE A 371 -30.43 -7.59 4.92
CA PHE A 371 -30.77 -7.39 3.50
C PHE A 371 -32.26 -7.09 3.36
N ASP A 372 -32.59 -6.25 2.38
CA ASP A 372 -33.95 -5.85 2.03
C ASP A 372 -34.38 -6.50 0.71
N ASP A 373 -33.45 -6.69 -0.24
CA ASP A 373 -33.66 -7.41 -1.50
C ASP A 373 -32.62 -8.53 -1.68
N VAL A 374 -33.10 -9.76 -1.88
CA VAL A 374 -32.26 -10.95 -2.11
C VAL A 374 -32.23 -11.36 -3.58
N HIS A 375 -32.76 -10.53 -4.49
CA HIS A 375 -32.72 -10.67 -5.94
C HIS A 375 -33.20 -12.03 -6.44
N GLY A 376 -34.35 -12.48 -5.93
CA GLY A 376 -34.97 -13.76 -6.30
C GLY A 376 -34.32 -15.00 -5.67
N MET A 377 -33.37 -14.84 -4.75
CA MET A 377 -32.75 -15.94 -4.01
C MET A 377 -33.32 -16.08 -2.59
N SER A 378 -32.92 -17.12 -1.86
CA SER A 378 -33.06 -17.13 -0.40
C SER A 378 -31.99 -16.26 0.25
N GLY A 379 -32.24 -15.73 1.45
CA GLY A 379 -31.23 -14.94 2.19
C GLY A 379 -29.92 -15.70 2.43
N ALA A 380 -29.98 -17.01 2.68
CA ALA A 380 -28.79 -17.85 2.86
C ALA A 380 -27.99 -18.01 1.55
N THR A 381 -28.67 -18.20 0.41
CA THR A 381 -28.03 -18.29 -0.90
C THR A 381 -27.43 -16.95 -1.30
N PHE A 382 -28.14 -15.84 -1.07
CA PHE A 382 -27.65 -14.48 -1.31
C PHE A 382 -26.38 -14.19 -0.50
N HIS A 383 -26.40 -14.46 0.80
CA HIS A 383 -25.23 -14.30 1.67
C HIS A 383 -24.03 -15.11 1.17
N ARG A 384 -24.22 -16.41 0.89
CA ARG A 384 -23.14 -17.28 0.42
C ARG A 384 -22.56 -16.79 -0.91
N ARG A 385 -23.42 -16.36 -1.85
CA ARG A 385 -23.00 -15.83 -3.15
C ARG A 385 -22.07 -14.63 -2.98
N LEU A 386 -22.49 -13.64 -2.19
CA LEU A 386 -21.68 -12.46 -1.92
C LEU A 386 -20.40 -12.80 -1.16
N THR A 387 -20.44 -13.70 -0.18
CA THR A 387 -19.24 -14.16 0.54
C THR A 387 -18.21 -14.78 -0.41
N THR A 388 -18.66 -15.56 -1.40
CA THR A 388 -17.76 -16.11 -2.42
C THR A 388 -17.22 -14.99 -3.31
N ALA A 389 -18.08 -14.10 -3.81
CA ALA A 389 -17.67 -13.03 -4.70
C ALA A 389 -16.65 -12.07 -4.07
N THR A 390 -16.78 -11.74 -2.77
CA THR A 390 -15.83 -10.86 -2.06
C THR A 390 -14.42 -11.45 -1.96
N ALA A 391 -14.27 -12.78 -2.04
CA ALA A 391 -12.95 -13.44 -2.06
C ALA A 391 -12.28 -13.43 -3.46
N HIS A 392 -13.01 -13.06 -4.50
CA HIS A 392 -12.56 -13.08 -5.89
C HIS A 392 -12.39 -11.69 -6.51
N HIS A 393 -13.12 -10.69 -6.02
CA HIS A 393 -13.10 -9.32 -6.54
C HIS A 393 -12.89 -8.31 -5.42
N PHE A 394 -11.69 -7.72 -5.33
CA PHE A 394 -11.36 -6.74 -4.30
C PHE A 394 -10.14 -5.88 -4.66
N GLY A 395 -10.11 -4.63 -4.20
CA GLY A 395 -8.97 -3.70 -4.29
C GLY A 395 -9.01 -2.73 -5.48
N MET A 396 -9.92 -2.90 -6.44
CA MET A 396 -9.98 -2.05 -7.65
C MET A 396 -10.73 -0.74 -7.45
N ILE A 397 -11.76 -0.76 -6.59
CA ILE A 397 -12.79 0.28 -6.59
C ILE A 397 -12.27 1.58 -5.98
N GLY A 398 -11.56 1.50 -4.87
CA GLY A 398 -10.94 2.66 -4.22
C GLY A 398 -10.02 3.42 -5.16
N PRO A 399 -9.00 2.78 -5.77
CA PRO A 399 -8.15 3.42 -6.77
C PRO A 399 -8.92 4.02 -7.95
N ALA A 400 -9.87 3.28 -8.54
CA ALA A 400 -10.68 3.76 -9.66
C ALA A 400 -11.53 4.98 -9.28
N PHE A 401 -12.03 5.04 -8.04
CA PHE A 401 -12.77 6.18 -7.52
C PHE A 401 -11.88 7.40 -7.31
N VAL A 402 -10.68 7.21 -6.74
CA VAL A 402 -9.68 8.28 -6.58
C VAL A 402 -9.25 8.84 -7.93
N GLU A 403 -9.09 8.00 -8.95
CA GLU A 403 -8.81 8.46 -10.33
C GLU A 403 -9.93 9.36 -10.88
N GLN A 404 -11.20 9.15 -10.50
CA GLN A 404 -12.27 10.09 -10.87
C GLN A 404 -12.19 11.39 -10.06
N ILE A 405 -11.86 11.32 -8.76
CA ILE A 405 -11.66 12.51 -7.93
C ILE A 405 -10.53 13.38 -8.50
N LEU A 406 -9.44 12.77 -8.94
CA LEU A 406 -8.27 13.47 -9.52
C LEU A 406 -8.58 14.19 -10.84
N LYS A 407 -9.68 13.88 -11.52
CA LYS A 407 -10.11 14.60 -12.73
C LYS A 407 -10.78 15.93 -12.42
N GLU A 408 -11.28 16.10 -11.20
CA GLU A 408 -11.86 17.37 -10.78
C GLU A 408 -10.76 18.38 -10.45
N THR A 409 -10.79 19.51 -11.14
CA THR A 409 -9.77 20.56 -11.03
C THR A 409 -10.22 21.73 -10.17
N ASP A 410 -11.53 21.88 -9.96
CA ASP A 410 -12.07 22.92 -9.08
C ASP A 410 -11.87 22.54 -7.60
N PRO A 411 -11.05 23.29 -6.84
CA PRO A 411 -10.76 22.98 -5.44
C PRO A 411 -12.00 23.04 -4.55
N ASP A 412 -13.02 23.81 -4.93
CA ASP A 412 -14.23 24.01 -4.12
C ASP A 412 -15.38 23.07 -4.53
N TYR A 413 -15.21 22.27 -5.59
CA TYR A 413 -16.27 21.42 -6.12
C TYR A 413 -16.86 20.49 -5.05
N PHE A 414 -16.00 19.70 -4.40
CA PHE A 414 -16.45 18.73 -3.40
C PHE A 414 -17.07 19.40 -2.17
N TYR A 415 -16.51 20.54 -1.74
CA TYR A 415 -17.06 21.33 -0.64
C TYR A 415 -18.47 21.84 -0.97
N ARG A 416 -18.69 22.39 -2.18
CA ARG A 416 -20.01 22.83 -2.64
C ARG A 416 -21.01 21.68 -2.72
N ARG A 417 -20.62 20.56 -3.33
CA ARG A 417 -21.48 19.35 -3.40
C ARG A 417 -21.84 18.81 -2.02
N PHE A 418 -20.92 18.90 -1.06
CA PHE A 418 -21.17 18.49 0.33
C PHE A 418 -22.11 19.44 1.06
N ALA A 419 -22.03 20.74 0.79
CA ALA A 419 -22.94 21.74 1.38
C ALA A 419 -24.40 21.59 0.91
N GLU A 420 -24.65 20.99 -0.26
CA GLU A 420 -26.02 20.72 -0.75
C GLU A 420 -26.74 19.60 0.03
N VAL A 421 -25.99 18.73 0.71
CA VAL A 421 -26.53 17.54 1.41
C VAL A 421 -26.43 17.64 2.94
N ARG A 422 -25.84 18.73 3.45
CA ARG A 422 -25.73 19.05 4.87
C ARG A 422 -26.85 19.98 5.29
#